data_AF-A0A292ZG76-F1
#
_entry.id   AF-A0A292ZG76-F1
#
_cell.length_a   1.000
_cell.length_b   1.000
_cell.length_c   1.000
_cell.angle_alpha   90.00
_cell.angle_beta   90.00
_cell.angle_gamma   90.00
#
_symmetry.space_group_name_H-M   'P 1'
#
loop_
_entity.id
_entity.type
_entity.pdbx_description
1 polymer ?
#
loop_
_entity_poly.entity_id
_entity_poly.type
_entity_poly.pdbx_seq_one_letter_code
_entity_poly.pdbx_strand_id
1 'polypeptide(L)' 'MGLINGLPGFVTREADGELQTTALDIEDGRVTGIYVMRNPDKLRHLH' A
#
# COMPACT_ATOMS: atom_id res chain seq x y z
N MET A 1 9.59 -1.58 4.52
CA MET A 1 9.04 -2.09 3.24
C MET A 1 8.62 -3.53 3.44
N GLY A 2 7.52 -3.95 2.83
CA GLY A 2 6.94 -5.28 2.96
C GLY A 2 6.07 -5.61 1.75
N LEU A 3 5.35 -6.74 1.80
CA LEU A 3 4.41 -7.11 0.72
C LEU A 3 3.02 -6.55 1.03
N ILE A 4 2.36 -6.00 0.01
CA ILE A 4 0.98 -5.53 0.04
C ILE A 4 0.26 -6.24 -1.10
N ASN A 5 -0.67 -7.14 -0.76
CA ASN A 5 -1.34 -8.03 -1.72
C ASN A 5 -0.35 -8.80 -2.64
N GLY A 6 0.79 -9.22 -2.10
CA GLY A 6 1.81 -9.96 -2.85
C GLY A 6 2.78 -9.10 -3.67
N LEU A 7 2.56 -7.78 -3.74
CA LEU A 7 3.44 -6.84 -4.43
C LEU A 7 4.36 -6.12 -3.45
N PRO A 8 5.61 -5.77 -3.84
CA PRO A 8 6.49 -4.96 -3.02
C PRO A 8 5.87 -3.58 -2.77
N GLY A 9 5.84 -3.16 -1.50
CA GLY A 9 5.17 -1.94 -1.11
C GLY A 9 5.58 -1.39 0.25
N PHE A 10 4.98 -0.25 0.59
CA PHE A 10 5.15 0.39 1.88
C PHE A 10 3.87 1.08 2.33
N VAL A 11 3.74 1.22 3.65
CA VAL A 11 2.64 1.92 4.29
C VAL A 11 3.18 3.24 4.82
N THR A 12 2.48 4.34 4.56
CA THR A 12 2.74 5.65 5.13
C THR A 12 1.56 6.06 5.98
N ARG A 13 1.85 6.79 7.06
CA ARG A 13 0.85 7.45 7.88
C ARG A 13 0.86 8.93 7.55
N GLU A 14 -0.27 9.46 7.11
CA GLU A 14 -0.45 10.90 6.86
C GLU A 14 -0.58 11.65 8.20
N ALA A 15 -0.42 12.98 8.16
CA ALA A 15 -0.36 13.82 9.36
C ALA A 15 -1.66 13.80 10.19
N ASP A 16 -2.79 13.50 9.56
CA ASP A 16 -4.10 13.31 10.18
C ASP A 16 -4.29 11.90 10.79
N GLY A 17 -3.32 11.02 10.61
CA GLY A 17 -3.34 9.65 11.10
C GLY A 17 -3.91 8.63 10.12
N GLU A 18 -4.36 9.03 8.93
CA GLU A 18 -4.81 8.09 7.90
C GLU A 18 -3.65 7.25 7.38
N LEU A 19 -3.97 5.98 7.09
CA LEU A 19 -3.01 5.05 6.54
C LEU A 19 -3.17 4.95 5.03
N GLN A 20 -2.05 5.12 4.33
CA GLN A 20 -1.94 4.96 2.90
C GLN A 20 -0.98 3.81 2.59
N THR A 21 -1.35 2.99 1.63
CA THR A 21 -0.51 1.90 1.13
C THR A 21 -0.12 2.16 -0.31
N THR A 22 1.14 1.97 -0.64
CA THR A 22 1.64 1.98 -2.03
C THR A 22 2.23 0.62 -2.35
N ALA A 23 1.83 0.04 -3.48
CA ALA A 23 2.39 -1.19 -4.03
C ALA A 23 2.87 -0.95 -5.46
N LEU A 24 4.01 -1.54 -5.81
CA LEU A 24 4.60 -1.46 -7.14
C LEU A 24 4.46 -2.80 -7.83
N ASP A 25 3.89 -2.80 -9.03
CA ASP A 25 3.91 -3.94 -9.93
C ASP A 25 5.21 -3.90 -10.72
N ILE A 26 5.97 -4.98 -10.66
CA ILE A 26 7.29 -5.06 -11.28
C ILE A 26 7.34 -6.30 -12.16
N GLU A 27 7.44 -6.06 -13.46
CA GLU A 27 7.60 -7.11 -14.48
C GLU A 27 8.89 -6.82 -15.25
N ASP A 28 9.75 -7.84 -15.41
CA ASP A 28 11.04 -7.73 -16.10
C ASP A 28 11.91 -6.54 -15.64
N GLY A 29 11.90 -6.27 -14.33
CA GLY A 29 12.66 -5.18 -13.71
C GLY A 29 12.13 -3.77 -14.01
N ARG A 30 10.94 -3.64 -14.58
CA ARG A 30 10.27 -2.37 -14.87
C ARG A 30 9.01 -2.24 -14.04
N VAL A 31 8.71 -1.03 -13.59
CA VAL A 31 7.44 -0.74 -12.92
C VAL A 31 6.34 -0.67 -13.98
N THR A 32 5.43 -1.64 -13.98
CA THR A 32 4.29 -1.70 -14.90
C THR A 32 3.02 -1.13 -14.29
N GLY A 33 2.97 -1.00 -12.97
CA GLY A 33 1.84 -0.44 -12.25
C GLY A 33 2.22 0.16 -10.90
N ILE A 34 1.47 1.17 -10.49
CA ILE A 34 1.55 1.77 -9.15
C ILE A 34 0.15 1.79 -8.57
N TYR A 35 -0.05 1.06 -7.48
CA TYR A 35 -1.33 0.99 -6.79
C TYR A 35 -1.22 1.76 -5.47
N VAL A 36 -1.95 2.86 -5.38
CA VAL A 36 -2.07 3.65 -4.14
C VAL A 36 -3.48 3.49 -3.60
N MET A 37 -3.58 3.07 -2.34
CA MET A 37 -4.85 3.03 -1.63
C MET A 37 -4.74 3.87 -0.36
N ARG A 38 -5.63 4.85 -0.22
CA ARG A 38 -5.98 5.44 1.08
C ARG A 38 -6.98 4.52 1.73
N ASN A 39 -6.59 3.91 2.85
CA ASN A 39 -7.30 2.77 3.40
C ASN A 39 -7.67 3.02 4.88
N PRO A 40 -8.60 3.96 5.15
CA PRO A 40 -9.07 4.22 6.50
C PRO A 40 -9.94 3.06 7.04
N ASP A 41 -10.56 2.25 6.17
CA ASP A 41 -11.59 1.28 6.56
C ASP A 41 -11.12 -0.18 6.74
N LYS A 42 -10.09 -0.69 6.04
CA LYS A 42 -9.72 -2.12 6.20
C LYS A 42 -9.08 -2.46 7.56
N LEU A 43 -8.82 -1.48 8.43
CA LEU A 43 -8.42 -1.69 9.83
C LEU A 43 -9.58 -1.52 10.82
N ARG A 44 -10.74 -1.00 10.40
CA ARG A 44 -11.92 -0.90 11.27
C ARG A 44 -12.55 -2.26 11.58
N HIS A 45 -12.11 -3.32 10.92
CA HIS A 45 -12.52 -4.71 11.20
C HIS A 45 -11.63 -5.42 12.24
N LEU A 46 -10.50 -4.85 12.66
CA LEU A 46 -9.62 -5.43 13.68
C LEU A 46 -10.07 -5.09 15.12
N HIS A 47 -11.38 -4.97 15.34
CA HIS A 47 -11.97 -4.72 16.65
C HIS A 47 -12.50 -6.00 17.29
#